data_AF-A0A7J4NPT5-F1
#
_entry.id   AF-A0A7J4NPT5-F1
#
_cell.length_a   1.000
_cell.length_b   1.000
_cell.length_c   1.000
_cell.angle_alpha   90.00
_cell.angle_beta   90.00
_cell.angle_gamma   90.00
#
_symmetry.space_group_name_H-M   'P 1'
#
loop_
_entity.id
_entity.type
_entity.pdbx_description
1 polymer ?
#
loop_
_entity_poly.entity_id
_entity_poly.type
_entity_poly.pdbx_seq_one_letter_code
_entity_poly.pdbx_strand_id
1 'polypeptide(L)'
;MRKRNIPFTIVADETYQNFRENGIEKSFPSFMWGAIRSPITMILASLKGYIPMTLSISKMSTLPADILIDEDGKVVEAHYCKDTADHLPIDRMITFAKGE
;
A
#
# COMPACT_ATOMS: atom_id res chain seq x y z
N MET A 1 -21.95 -0.66 -0.39
CA MET A 1 -20.79 -0.86 -1.30
C MET A 1 -20.97 -2.20 -2.01
N ARG A 2 -20.92 -2.26 -3.35
CA ARG A 2 -20.98 -3.54 -4.07
C ARG A 2 -19.74 -4.38 -3.70
N LYS A 3 -19.93 -5.66 -3.36
CA LYS A 3 -18.83 -6.60 -3.13
C LYS A 3 -18.06 -6.75 -4.44
N ARG A 4 -16.83 -6.26 -4.50
CA ARG A 4 -15.91 -6.52 -5.63
C ARG A 4 -15.43 -7.96 -5.50
N ASN A 5 -15.45 -8.71 -6.60
CA ASN A 5 -14.91 -10.07 -6.63
C ASN A 5 -13.38 -9.97 -6.75
N ILE A 6 -12.71 -9.84 -5.61
CA ILE A 6 -11.25 -9.67 -5.54
C ILE A 6 -10.63 -11.07 -5.45
N PRO A 7 -9.69 -11.44 -6.34
CA PRO A 7 -9.14 -12.80 -6.43
C PRO A 7 -8.06 -13.10 -5.37
N PHE A 8 -8.01 -12.31 -4.30
CA PHE A 8 -7.01 -12.43 -3.24
C PHE A 8 -7.61 -12.08 -1.88
N THR A 9 -6.99 -12.61 -0.84
CA THR A 9 -7.40 -12.41 0.55
C THR A 9 -7.04 -11.00 1.02
N ILE A 10 -7.98 -10.36 1.73
CA ILE A 10 -7.74 -9.11 2.44
C ILE A 10 -7.80 -9.42 3.93
N VAL A 11 -6.71 -9.17 4.64
CA VAL A 11 -6.61 -9.37 6.08
C VAL A 11 -6.79 -8.03 6.78
N ALA A 12 -7.65 -7.98 7.78
CA ALA A 12 -7.85 -6.79 8.62
C ALA A 12 -7.00 -6.90 9.89
N ASP A 13 -6.26 -5.84 10.21
CA ASP A 13 -5.57 -5.66 11.49
C ASP A 13 -6.19 -4.46 12.22
N GLU A 14 -7.17 -4.73 13.08
CA GLU A 14 -7.91 -3.68 13.79
C GLU A 14 -7.07 -3.00 14.88
N THR A 15 -6.08 -3.69 15.44
CA THR A 15 -5.26 -3.20 16.56
C THR A 15 -3.98 -2.49 16.09
N TYR A 16 -3.63 -2.62 14.81
CA TYR A 16 -2.38 -2.12 14.22
C TYR A 16 -1.13 -2.83 14.77
N GLN A 17 -1.31 -3.96 15.44
CA GLN A 17 -0.22 -4.67 16.10
C GLN A 17 0.70 -5.33 15.07
N ASN A 18 0.14 -6.00 14.06
CA ASN A 18 0.94 -6.67 13.03
C ASN A 18 1.72 -5.64 12.20
N PHE A 19 1.09 -4.51 11.88
CA PHE A 19 1.79 -3.41 11.22
C PHE A 19 3.00 -2.94 12.03
N ARG A 20 2.82 -2.66 13.33
CA ARG A 20 3.91 -2.16 14.17
C ARG A 20 5.02 -3.20 14.37
N GLU A 21 4.67 -4.46 14.62
CA GLU A 21 5.64 -5.55 14.81
C GLU A 21 6.49 -5.80 13.57
N ASN A 22 5.96 -5.49 12.38
CA ASN A 22 6.67 -5.56 11.11
C ASN A 22 7.26 -4.20 10.67
N GLY A 23 7.49 -3.26 11.61
CA GLY A 23 8.20 -2.01 11.32
C GLY A 23 7.41 -0.99 10.49
N ILE A 24 6.09 -1.15 10.36
CA ILE A 24 5.26 -0.22 9.60
C ILE A 24 4.89 1.00 10.45
N GLU A 25 5.32 2.16 9.97
CA GLU A 25 5.16 3.42 10.65
C GLU A 25 3.97 4.24 10.11
N LYS A 26 3.61 5.27 10.88
CA LYS A 26 2.66 6.29 10.46
C LYS A 26 3.39 7.62 10.27
N SER A 27 3.34 8.18 9.06
CA SER A 27 3.96 9.46 8.75
C SER A 27 3.01 10.35 7.96
N PHE A 28 2.48 11.38 8.62
CA PHE A 28 1.64 12.38 7.97
C PHE A 28 2.40 13.23 6.93
N PRO A 29 3.66 13.68 7.18
CA PRO A 29 4.42 14.40 6.17
C PRO A 29 4.66 13.58 4.90
N SER A 30 5.04 12.31 5.05
CA SER A 30 5.21 11.37 3.94
C SER A 30 3.90 11.14 3.17
N PHE A 31 2.78 10.99 3.89
CA PHE A 31 1.46 10.91 3.27
C PHE A 31 1.16 12.13 2.38
N MET A 32 1.37 13.34 2.92
CA MET A 32 1.15 14.58 2.18
C MET A 32 2.07 14.70 0.96
N TRP A 33 3.33 14.26 1.10
CA TRP A 33 4.29 14.25 0.00
C TRP A 33 3.84 13.34 -1.14
N GLY A 34 3.39 12.11 -0.83
CA GLY A 34 2.88 11.17 -1.84
C GLY A 34 1.64 11.71 -2.56
N ALA A 35 0.71 12.35 -1.84
CA ALA A 35 -0.46 12.98 -2.44
C ALA A 35 -0.10 14.10 -3.44
N ILE A 36 0.88 14.93 -3.09
CA ILE A 36 1.38 16.01 -3.97
C ILE A 36 2.11 15.44 -5.19
N ARG A 37 2.79 14.29 -5.04
CA ARG A 37 3.59 13.67 -6.09
C ARG A 37 2.76 13.00 -7.19
N SER A 38 1.47 12.74 -6.93
CA SER A 38 0.58 12.04 -7.88
C SER A 38 -0.71 12.83 -8.22
N PRO A 39 -0.62 14.12 -8.62
CA PRO A 39 -1.79 14.98 -8.78
C PRO A 39 -2.63 14.56 -9.99
N ILE A 40 -1.98 14.13 -11.08
CA ILE A 40 -2.67 13.63 -12.29
C ILE A 40 -3.45 12.35 -11.95
N THR A 41 -2.84 11.44 -11.19
CA THR A 41 -3.48 10.19 -10.75
C THR A 41 -4.72 10.48 -9.90
N MET A 42 -4.65 11.45 -8.97
CA MET A 42 -5.81 11.88 -8.19
C MET A 42 -6.93 12.42 -9.07
N ILE A 43 -6.62 13.28 -10.06
CA ILE A 43 -7.63 13.82 -10.98
C ILE A 43 -8.30 12.69 -11.76
N LEU A 44 -7.51 11.78 -12.35
CA LEU A 44 -8.04 10.63 -13.09
C LEU A 44 -8.89 9.72 -12.21
N ALA A 45 -8.49 9.49 -10.96
CA ALA A 45 -9.27 8.70 -10.02
C ALA A 45 -10.59 9.39 -9.67
N SER A 46 -10.58 10.70 -9.41
CA SER A 46 -11.78 11.48 -9.12
C SER A 46 -12.75 11.50 -10.31
N LEU A 47 -12.25 11.64 -11.54
CA LEU A 47 -13.06 11.51 -12.76
C LEU A 47 -13.71 10.11 -12.89
N LYS A 48 -13.05 9.07 -12.37
CA LYS A 48 -13.58 7.70 -12.27
C LYS A 48 -14.49 7.48 -11.05
N GLY A 49 -14.86 8.54 -10.33
CA GLY A 49 -15.78 8.50 -9.18
C GLY A 49 -15.11 8.20 -7.84
N TYR A 50 -13.79 8.31 -7.73
CA TYR A 50 -13.11 8.19 -6.44
C TYR A 50 -13.32 9.45 -5.59
N ILE A 51 -13.98 9.28 -4.45
CA ILE A 51 -14.14 10.30 -3.40
C ILE A 51 -13.54 9.74 -2.11
N PRO A 52 -12.46 10.33 -1.56
CA PRO A 52 -11.86 9.87 -0.32
C PRO A 52 -12.80 10.14 0.86
N MET A 53 -13.56 9.12 1.28
CA MET A 53 -14.59 9.22 2.32
C MET A 53 -14.03 9.12 3.75
N THR A 54 -12.77 8.75 3.91
CA THR A 54 -12.09 8.62 5.20
C THR A 54 -11.00 9.67 5.31
N LEU A 55 -11.30 10.77 5.99
CA LEU A 55 -10.37 11.88 6.27
C LEU A 55 -9.68 11.77 7.64
N SER A 56 -9.70 10.59 8.26
CA SER A 56 -9.03 10.40 9.55
C SER A 56 -7.52 10.35 9.34
N ILE A 57 -6.83 11.43 9.72
CA ILE A 57 -5.37 11.58 9.64
C ILE A 57 -4.64 10.38 10.26
N SER A 58 -5.14 9.86 11.39
CA SER A 58 -4.58 8.69 12.09
C SER A 58 -4.69 7.37 11.29
N LYS A 59 -5.69 7.26 10.41
CA LYS A 59 -5.90 6.08 9.55
C LYS A 59 -5.23 6.24 8.18
N MET A 60 -5.02 7.47 7.72
CA MET A 60 -4.44 7.76 6.41
C MET A 60 -2.91 7.80 6.41
N SER A 61 -2.27 8.01 7.57
CA SER A 61 -0.82 8.19 7.66
C SER A 61 -0.01 6.90 7.68
N THR A 62 -0.66 5.72 7.68
CA THR A 62 0.03 4.44 7.56
C THR A 62 0.80 4.36 6.26
N LEU A 63 2.11 4.15 6.36
CA LEU A 63 2.97 3.96 5.20
C LEU A 63 2.83 2.54 4.65
N PRO A 64 2.76 2.37 3.32
CA PRO A 64 2.75 1.04 2.74
C PRO A 64 4.12 0.37 2.89
N ALA A 65 4.11 -0.96 2.79
CA ALA A 65 5.30 -1.73 2.51
C ALA A 65 4.93 -2.84 1.53
N ASP A 66 5.85 -3.09 0.60
CA ASP A 66 5.74 -4.16 -0.36
C ASP A 66 6.74 -5.24 0.03
N ILE A 67 6.26 -6.45 0.33
CA ILE A 67 7.07 -7.54 0.87
C ILE A 67 6.93 -8.74 -0.06
N LEU A 68 8.05 -9.26 -0.55
CA LEU A 68 8.12 -10.48 -1.35
C LEU A 68 8.61 -11.63 -0.46
N ILE A 69 7.79 -12.67 -0.37
CA ILE A 69 8.03 -13.87 0.45
C ILE A 69 8.05 -15.08 -0.48
N ASP A 70 9.10 -15.90 -0.41
CA ASP A 70 9.25 -17.11 -1.22
C ASP A 70 8.42 -18.31 -0.69
N GLU A 71 8.48 -19.45 -1.39
CA GLU A 71 7.74 -20.66 -1.01
C GLU A 71 8.13 -21.26 0.34
N ASP A 72 9.34 -20.97 0.82
CA ASP A 72 9.85 -21.41 2.12
C ASP A 72 9.44 -20.46 3.26
N GLY A 73 8.70 -19.38 2.93
CA GLY A 73 8.24 -18.38 3.88
C GLY A 73 9.32 -17.36 4.26
N LYS A 74 10.41 -17.26 3.48
CA LYS A 74 11.48 -16.30 3.74
C LYS A 74 11.22 -14.99 3.01
N VAL A 75 11.49 -13.89 3.71
CA VAL A 75 11.46 -12.54 3.10
C VAL A 75 12.66 -12.41 2.16
N VAL A 76 12.38 -12.30 0.86
CA VAL A 76 13.39 -12.09 -0.18
C VAL A 76 13.63 -10.60 -0.39
N GLU A 77 12.58 -9.80 -0.27
CA GLU A 77 12.64 -8.35 -0.46
C GLU A 77 11.58 -7.67 0.41
N ALA A 78 11.94 -6.56 1.07
CA ALA A 78 11.02 -5.74 1.83
C ALA A 78 11.28 -4.26 1.51
N HIS A 79 10.35 -3.64 0.81
CA HIS A 79 10.40 -2.22 0.45
C HIS A 79 9.46 -1.43 1.36
N TYR A 80 10.04 -0.74 2.34
CA TYR A 80 9.32 0.20 3.20
C TYR A 80 9.17 1.53 2.47
N CYS A 81 7.95 1.88 2.12
CA CYS A 81 7.68 2.97 1.21
C CYS A 81 7.92 4.33 1.89
N LYS A 82 8.55 5.26 1.19
CA LYS A 82 8.85 6.61 1.72
C LYS A 82 7.62 7.49 1.81
N ASP A 83 6.67 7.26 0.91
CA ASP A 83 5.40 7.96 0.80
C ASP A 83 4.33 7.01 0.21
N THR A 84 3.10 7.50 0.01
CA THR A 84 1.97 6.69 -0.47
C THR A 84 2.00 6.35 -1.96
N ALA A 85 2.94 6.90 -2.72
CA ALA A 85 3.12 6.63 -4.14
C ALA A 85 4.42 5.89 -4.45
N ASP A 86 5.29 5.70 -3.46
CA ASP A 86 6.50 4.88 -3.53
C ASP A 86 6.10 3.41 -3.36
N HIS A 87 6.33 2.59 -4.39
CA HIS A 87 6.02 1.17 -4.40
C HIS A 87 7.04 0.42 -5.24
N LEU A 88 7.18 -0.89 -4.99
CA LEU A 88 7.92 -1.77 -5.89
C LEU A 88 7.31 -1.69 -7.31
N PRO A 89 8.15 -1.67 -8.36
CA PRO A 89 7.65 -1.73 -9.72
C PRO A 89 6.83 -3.01 -9.94
N ILE A 90 5.70 -2.89 -10.63
CA ILE A 90 4.85 -4.06 -10.90
C ILE A 90 5.59 -5.16 -11.67
N ASP A 91 6.50 -4.77 -12.57
CA ASP A 91 7.33 -5.72 -13.33
C ASP A 91 8.22 -6.55 -12.39
N ARG A 92 8.76 -5.94 -11.34
CA ARG A 92 9.55 -6.66 -10.33
C ARG A 92 8.71 -7.70 -9.61
N MET A 93 7.47 -7.36 -9.24
CA MET A 93 6.54 -8.30 -8.62
C MET A 93 6.16 -9.45 -9.56
N ILE A 94 5.93 -9.16 -10.85
CA ILE A 94 5.59 -10.16 -11.87
C ILE A 94 6.76 -11.12 -12.09
N THR A 95 7.98 -10.60 -12.23
CA THR A 95 9.21 -11.41 -12.37
C THR A 95 9.39 -12.32 -11.15
N PHE A 96 9.25 -11.79 -9.93
CA PHE A 96 9.28 -12.60 -8.71
C PHE A 96 8.23 -13.71 -8.71
N ALA A 97 6.98 -13.39 -9.07
CA ALA A 97 5.89 -14.37 -9.11
C ALA A 97 6.09 -15.47 -10.16
N LYS A 98 6.96 -15.27 -11.15
CA LYS A 98 7.35 -16.27 -12.15
C LYS A 98 8.57 -17.11 -11.73
N GLY A 99 9.23 -16.77 -10.64
CA GLY A 99 10.49 -17.40 -10.21
C GLY A 99 11.70 -16.99 -11.06
N GLU A 100 11.64 -15.79 -11.66
CA GLU A 100 12.71 -15.20 -12.48
C GLU A 100 13.63 -14.28 -11.67
#